data_AF-A0A6N7W7H2-F1
#
_entry.id   AF-A0A6N7W7H2-F1
#
_cell.length_a   1.000
_cell.length_b   1.000
_cell.length_c   1.000
_cell.angle_alpha   90.00
_cell.angle_beta   90.00
_cell.angle_gamma   90.00
#
_symmetry.space_group_name_H-M   'P 1'
#
loop_
_entity.id
_entity.type
_entity.pdbx_description
1 polymer ?
#
loop_
_entity_poly.entity_id
_entity_poly.type
_entity_poly.pdbx_seq_one_letter_code
_entity_poly.pdbx_strand_id
1 'polypeptide(L)' 'MSLLNDDGIPLGLGMALAQNMDAMRTFSSMSESARQDVIDRSRHVQSKQEMENLVNGLSGESGFSEKLS' A
#
# COMPACT_ATOMS: atom_id res chain seq x y z
N MET A 1 -23.48 -13.33 5.70
CA MET A 1 -22.73 -12.60 6.74
C MET A 1 -21.28 -12.48 6.27
N SER A 2 -20.98 -11.46 5.47
CA SER A 2 -19.63 -11.29 4.88
C SER A 2 -18.68 -10.79 5.97
N LEU A 3 -17.62 -11.56 6.26
CA LEU A 3 -16.74 -11.44 7.43
C LEU A 3 -15.77 -10.24 7.39
N LEU A 4 -16.08 -9.16 6.66
CA LEU A 4 -15.10 -8.09 6.46
C LEU A 4 -15.73 -6.77 5.97
N ASN A 5 -16.52 -6.11 6.81
CA ASN A 5 -17.19 -4.87 6.42
C ASN A 5 -16.78 -3.61 7.18
N ASP A 6 -15.80 -3.67 8.09
CA ASP A 6 -15.32 -2.47 8.80
C ASP A 6 -13.77 -2.53 8.86
N ASP A 7 -13.11 -1.62 8.14
CA ASP A 7 -11.69 -1.27 8.21
C ASP A 7 -10.62 -2.34 7.85
N GLY A 8 -10.98 -3.38 7.09
CA GLY A 8 -10.19 -4.60 6.82
C GLY A 8 -8.85 -4.46 6.09
N ILE A 9 -7.91 -3.70 6.64
CA ILE A 9 -6.49 -3.68 6.24
C ILE A 9 -5.89 -5.06 6.51
N PRO A 10 -5.38 -5.76 5.47
CA PRO A 10 -4.69 -7.02 5.67
C PRO A 10 -3.48 -6.82 6.59
N LEU A 11 -3.25 -7.76 7.52
CA LEU A 11 -2.12 -7.68 8.46
C LEU A 11 -0.77 -7.45 7.74
N GLY A 12 -0.59 -8.07 6.58
CA GLY A 12 0.60 -7.85 5.76
C GLY A 12 0.73 -6.41 5.26
N LEU A 13 -0.37 -5.77 4.82
CA LEU A 13 -0.37 -4.38 4.39
C LEU A 13 -0.03 -3.46 5.57
N GLY A 14 -0.66 -3.68 6.72
CA GLY A 14 -0.37 -2.91 7.93
C GLY A 14 1.10 -3.04 8.38
N MET A 15 1.66 -4.25 8.34
CA MET A 15 3.08 -4.48 8.66
C MET A 15 4.03 -3.87 7.63
N ALA A 16 3.70 -3.94 6.34
CA ALA A 16 4.52 -3.33 5.29
C ALA A 16 4.51 -1.79 5.39
N LEU A 17 3.33 -1.18 5.64
CA LEU A 17 3.22 0.25 5.91
C LEU A 17 3.99 0.66 7.17
N ALA A 18 3.92 -0.10 8.26
CA ALA A 18 4.66 0.20 9.48
C ALA A 18 6.20 0.13 9.29
N GLN A 19 6.67 -0.68 8.35
CA GLN A 19 8.10 -0.75 7.99
C GLN A 19 8.54 0.39 7.06
N ASN A 20 7.60 1.05 6.38
CA ASN A 20 7.86 2.16 5.47
C ASN A 20 7.01 3.38 5.88
N MET A 21 7.55 4.16 6.80
CA MET A 21 6.87 5.32 7.39
C MET A 21 6.43 6.35 6.35
N ASP A 22 7.15 6.49 5.24
CA ASP A 22 6.77 7.36 4.12
C ASP A 22 5.52 6.83 3.41
N ALA A 23 5.46 5.52 3.10
CA ALA A 23 4.26 4.90 2.54
C ALA A 23 3.07 5.03 3.49
N MET A 24 3.30 4.82 4.79
CA MET A 24 2.25 4.97 5.81
C MET A 24 1.71 6.40 5.83
N ARG A 25 2.57 7.40 5.67
CA ARG A 25 2.18 8.81 5.63
C ARG A 25 1.39 9.14 4.36
N THR A 26 1.81 8.63 3.20
CA THR A 26 1.04 8.75 1.95
C THR A 26 -0.30 8.03 2.06
N PHE A 27 -0.32 6.80 2.57
CA PHE A 27 -1.55 6.03 2.75
C PHE A 27 -2.52 6.73 3.71
N SER A 28 -2.02 7.33 4.80
CA SER A 28 -2.83 8.10 5.74
C SER A 28 -3.39 9.39 5.13
N SER A 29 -2.63 10.06 4.25
CA SER A 29 -3.07 11.28 3.56
C SER A 29 -3.95 11.03 2.34
N MET A 30 -3.99 9.79 1.83
CA MET A 30 -4.86 9.38 0.72
C MET A 30 -6.35 9.50 1.08
N SER A 31 -7.18 9.76 0.07
CA SER A 31 -8.64 9.71 0.18
C SER A 31 -9.12 8.29 0.49
N GLU A 32 -10.30 8.16 1.07
CA GLU A 32 -10.88 6.87 1.46
C GLU A 32 -10.98 5.88 0.29
N SER A 33 -11.41 6.35 -0.90
CA SER A 33 -11.43 5.54 -2.12
C SER A 33 -10.04 5.03 -2.52
N ALA A 34 -9.01 5.87 -2.42
CA ALA A 34 -7.64 5.48 -2.77
C ALA A 34 -7.07 4.48 -1.76
N ARG A 35 -7.35 4.66 -0.46
CA ARG A 35 -6.99 3.67 0.57
C ARG A 35 -7.69 2.34 0.32
N GLN A 36 -8.97 2.37 -0.06
CA GLN A 36 -9.74 1.17 -0.33
C GLN A 36 -9.18 0.39 -1.54
N ASP A 37 -8.72 1.10 -2.58
CA ASP A 37 -8.07 0.50 -3.74
C ASP A 37 -6.75 -0.21 -3.37
N VAL A 38 -5.92 0.44 -2.54
CA VAL A 38 -4.70 -0.15 -2.00
C VAL A 38 -5.00 -1.39 -1.14
N ILE A 39 -6.03 -1.31 -0.30
CA ILE A 39 -6.49 -2.43 0.52
C ILE A 39 -6.92 -3.59 -0.38
N ASP A 40 -7.75 -3.35 -1.39
CA ASP A 40 -8.24 -4.36 -2.33
C ASP A 40 -7.08 -5.05 -3.07
N ARG A 41 -6.16 -4.26 -3.64
CA ARG A 41 -4.95 -4.76 -4.30
C ARG A 41 -4.09 -5.60 -3.36
N SER A 42 -3.95 -5.18 -2.10
CA SER A 42 -3.17 -5.94 -1.11
C SER A 42 -3.79 -7.30 -0.75
N ARG A 43 -5.09 -7.52 -0.99
CA ARG A 43 -5.74 -8.84 -0.83
C ARG A 43 -5.38 -9.81 -1.95
N HIS A 44 -5.01 -9.28 -3.12
CA HIS A 44 -4.65 -10.07 -4.30
C HIS A 44 -3.15 -10.41 -4.35
N VAL A 45 -2.34 -9.76 -3.52
CA VAL A 45 -0.91 -10.05 -3.40
C VAL A 45 -0.69 -11.46 -2.87
N GLN A 46 0.13 -12.23 -3.57
CA GLN A 46 0.40 -13.63 -3.22
C GLN A 46 1.76 -13.84 -2.52
N SER A 47 2.56 -12.77 -2.35
CA SER A 47 3.92 -12.86 -1.82
C SER A 47 4.34 -11.60 -1.06
N LYS A 48 5.20 -11.77 -0.05
CA LYS A 48 5.78 -10.65 0.72
C LYS A 48 6.40 -9.59 -0.18
N GLN A 49 7.13 -10.01 -1.21
CA GLN A 49 7.85 -9.12 -2.11
C GLN A 49 6.91 -8.26 -2.98
N GLU A 50 5.78 -8.81 -3.41
CA GLU A 50 4.73 -8.03 -4.08
C GLU A 50 4.08 -7.01 -3.14
N MET A 51 3.93 -7.36 -1.85
CA MET A 51 3.38 -6.44 -0.85
C MET A 51 4.31 -5.28 -0.58
N GLU A 52 5.61 -5.56 -0.49
CA GLU A 52 6.66 -4.55 -0.35
C GLU A 52 6.69 -3.64 -1.59
N ASN A 53 6.58 -4.18 -2.80
CA ASN A 53 6.50 -3.38 -4.02
C ASN A 53 5.24 -2.49 -4.06
N LEU A 54 4.09 -3.01 -3.63
CA LEU A 54 2.85 -2.26 -3.54
C LEU A 54 2.96 -1.07 -2.58
N VAL A 55 3.59 -1.27 -1.41
CA VAL A 55 3.82 -0.22 -0.41
C VAL A 55 4.91 0.76 -0.84
N ASN A 56 6.01 0.29 -1.43
CA ASN A 56 7.07 1.16 -1.94
C ASN A 56 6.57 2.10 -3.06
N GLY A 57 5.60 1.64 -3.87
CA GLY A 57 4.91 2.50 -4.83
C GLY A 57 4.13 3.66 -4.19
N LEU A 58 3.74 3.55 -2.92
CA LEU A 58 3.07 4.64 -2.17
C LEU A 58 4.05 5.65 -1.60
N SER A 59 5.28 5.25 -1.27
CA SER A 59 6.30 6.17 -0.72
C SER A 59 6.87 7.14 -1.76
N GLY A 60 6.48 7.01 -3.02
CA GLY A 60 7.03 7.85 -4.08
C GLY A 60 8.48 7.51 -4.42
N GLU A 61 8.92 6.26 -4.23
CA GLU A 61 10.05 5.74 -5.02
C GLU A 61 9.62 5.60 -6.48
N SER A 62 9.48 6.76 -7.10
CA SER A 62 9.63 6.96 -8.53
C SER A 62 11.09 6.64 -8.84
N GLY A 63 11.40 5.34 -8.97
CA GLY A 63 12.48 4.89 -9.85
C GLY A 63 12.13 5.09 -11.33
N PHE A 64 11.17 5.96 -11.64
CA PHE A 64 10.77 6.31 -12.99
C PHE A 64 10.95 7.83 -13.19
N SER A 65 11.99 8.16 -13.97
CA SER A 65 12.51 9.49 -14.40
C SER A 65 13.25 10.28 -13.31
N GLU A 66 14.55 10.57 -13.44
CA GLU A 66 15.15 11.29 -14.58
C GLU A 66 16.49 10.68 -15.05
N LYS A 67 16.42 9.89 -16.13
CA LYS A 67 17.46 9.89 -17.17
C LYS A 67 17.34 11.26 -17.85
N LEU A 68 18.48 11.93 -18.10
CA LEU A 68 18.69 13.22 -18.80
C LEU A 68 18.77 14.50 -17.94
N SER A 69 19.98 14.82 -17.47
CA SER A 69 20.78 15.95 -17.99
C SER A 69 22.25 15.78 -17.61
#